data_AF-A0A7X6RG16-F1
#
_entry.id   AF-A0A7X6RG16-F1
#
_cell.length_a   1.000
_cell.length_b   1.000
_cell.length_c   1.000
_cell.angle_alpha   90.00
_cell.angle_beta   90.00
_cell.angle_gamma   90.00
#
_symmetry.space_group_name_H-M   'P 1'
#
loop_
_entity.id
_entity.type
_entity.pdbx_description
1 polymer ?
#
loop_
_entity_poly.entity_id
_entity_poly.type
_entity_poly.pdbx_seq_one_letter_code
_entity_poly.pdbx_strand_id
1 'polypeptide(L)'
;MDYANRFTTKTTYTLLRAEYGVAMLVCGVLFLLHLGEVRWWPAILLFAYIDVIGYLPGLVVHLRADTGAVPKVYYVLYNTMHSFITQAVVLGLWIWIHGFEWALLVVPIHLCGDRALFGSFVKPFSVPFEPKQIREFEEFEKSLAGHATAR
;
A
#
# COMPACT_ATOMS: atom_id res chain seq x y z
N MET A 1 -4.32 -1.60 7.82
CA MET A 1 -5.62 -0.98 7.62
C MET A 1 -5.92 -0.96 6.14
N ASP A 2 -7.19 -0.96 5.81
CA ASP A 2 -7.72 -0.79 4.47
C ASP A 2 -8.86 0.24 4.53
N TYR A 3 -9.50 0.52 3.40
CA TYR A 3 -10.58 1.49 3.33
C TYR A 3 -11.86 1.05 4.07
N ALA A 4 -12.03 -0.25 4.34
CA ALA A 4 -13.16 -0.80 5.10
C ALA A 4 -12.86 -0.89 6.60
N ASN A 5 -11.60 -1.09 7.00
CA ASN A 5 -11.14 -1.24 8.38
C ASN A 5 -9.94 -0.31 8.65
N ARG A 6 -10.22 0.95 9.02
CA ARG A 6 -9.28 2.08 8.98
C ARG A 6 -8.30 2.17 10.16
N PHE A 7 -8.65 1.65 11.34
CA PHE A 7 -7.87 1.77 12.61
C PHE A 7 -7.43 3.21 12.98
N THR A 8 -7.97 4.20 12.28
CA THR A 8 -7.79 5.64 12.42
C THR A 8 -9.18 6.26 12.25
N THR A 9 -9.38 7.50 12.68
CA THR A 9 -10.67 8.18 12.47
C THR A 9 -10.84 8.50 11.00
N LYS A 10 -12.08 8.71 10.53
CA LYS A 10 -12.35 9.09 9.14
C LYS A 10 -11.52 10.31 8.70
N THR A 11 -11.41 11.30 9.57
CA THR A 11 -10.65 12.53 9.30
C THR A 11 -9.16 12.26 9.21
N THR A 12 -8.56 11.57 10.19
CA THR A 12 -7.11 11.30 10.16
C THR A 12 -6.72 10.31 9.07
N TYR A 13 -7.60 9.36 8.74
CA TYR A 13 -7.44 8.48 7.58
C TYR A 13 -7.39 9.28 6.26
N THR A 14 -8.31 10.24 6.08
CA THR A 14 -8.36 11.08 4.89
C THR A 14 -7.12 11.97 4.78
N LEU A 15 -6.69 12.55 5.90
CA LEU A 15 -5.46 13.35 5.96
C LEU A 15 -4.23 12.50 5.58
N LEU A 16 -4.11 11.30 6.14
CA LEU A 16 -3.01 10.38 5.83
C LEU A 16 -2.99 10.00 4.34
N ARG A 17 -4.16 9.74 3.74
CA ARG A 17 -4.27 9.52 2.29
C ARG A 17 -3.83 10.73 1.48
N ALA A 18 -4.13 11.94 1.94
CA ALA A 18 -3.71 13.17 1.29
C ALA A 18 -2.18 13.35 1.35
N GLU A 19 -1.54 13.06 2.49
CA GLU A 19 -0.07 13.10 2.62
C GLU A 19 0.61 12.17 1.60
N TYR A 20 0.15 10.92 1.50
CA TYR A 20 0.63 9.99 0.47
C TYR A 20 0.26 10.46 -0.94
N GLY A 21 -0.89 11.12 -1.13
CA GLY A 21 -1.28 11.69 -2.42
C GLY A 21 -0.33 12.79 -2.89
N VAL A 22 0.12 13.66 -1.98
CA VAL A 22 1.13 14.69 -2.28
C VAL A 22 2.46 14.03 -2.64
N ALA A 23 2.91 13.04 -1.88
CA ALA A 23 4.14 12.31 -2.20
C ALA A 23 4.06 11.62 -3.56
N MET A 24 2.93 10.95 -3.87
CA MET A 24 2.67 10.34 -5.16
C MET A 24 2.73 11.38 -6.29
N LEU A 25 2.07 12.55 -6.10
CA LEU A 25 2.07 13.63 -7.09
C LEU A 25 3.48 14.14 -7.36
N VAL A 26 4.26 14.42 -6.32
CA VAL A 26 5.63 14.93 -6.46
C VAL A 26 6.51 13.92 -7.19
N CYS A 27 6.49 12.65 -6.79
CA CYS A 27 7.25 11.60 -7.49
C CYS A 27 6.77 11.42 -8.93
N GLY A 28 5.45 11.45 -9.18
CA GLY A 28 4.86 11.35 -10.51
C GLY A 28 5.28 12.50 -11.43
N VAL A 29 5.22 13.74 -10.95
CA VAL A 29 5.67 14.92 -11.71
C VAL A 29 7.16 14.82 -12.03
N LEU A 30 8.01 14.47 -11.05
CA LEU A 30 9.44 14.29 -11.29
C LEU A 30 9.73 13.19 -12.31
N PHE A 31 9.01 12.07 -12.24
CA PHE A 31 9.11 10.98 -13.21
C PHE A 31 8.69 11.44 -14.61
N LEU A 32 7.58 12.19 -14.72
CA LEU A 32 7.09 12.73 -15.99
C LEU A 32 8.05 13.73 -16.63
N LEU A 33 8.64 14.62 -15.83
CA LEU A 33 9.61 15.60 -16.30
C LEU A 33 10.89 14.96 -16.85
N HIS A 34 11.24 13.75 -16.38
CA HIS A 34 12.44 13.02 -16.80
C HIS A 34 12.13 11.75 -17.59
N LEU A 35 10.96 11.67 -18.25
CA LEU A 35 10.54 10.49 -19.02
C LEU A 35 11.57 10.02 -20.05
N GLY A 36 12.31 10.95 -20.66
CA GLY A 36 13.37 10.65 -21.62
C GLY A 36 14.60 9.97 -21.02
N GLU A 37 14.78 10.07 -19.70
CA GLU A 37 15.91 9.50 -18.95
C GLU A 37 15.51 8.20 -18.23
N VAL A 38 14.22 7.84 -18.25
CA VAL A 38 13.71 6.65 -17.58
C VAL A 38 14.14 5.39 -18.34
N ARG A 39 14.89 4.53 -17.63
CA ARG A 39 15.13 3.16 -18.06
C ARG A 39 13.87 2.32 -17.79
N TRP A 40 13.12 2.06 -18.86
CA TRP A 40 11.82 1.40 -18.78
C TRP A 40 11.84 -0.01 -18.21
N TRP A 41 12.87 -0.82 -18.50
CA TRP A 41 12.96 -2.17 -17.95
C TRP A 41 13.08 -2.18 -16.42
N PRO A 42 14.04 -1.46 -15.80
CA PRO A 42 14.05 -1.24 -14.36
C PRO A 42 12.72 -0.70 -13.82
N ALA A 43 12.14 0.31 -14.49
CA ALA A 43 10.88 0.91 -14.05
C ALA A 43 9.73 -0.12 -13.99
N ILE A 44 9.54 -0.91 -15.05
CA ILE A 44 8.50 -1.95 -15.11
C ILE A 44 8.74 -3.02 -14.05
N LEU A 45 9.98 -3.51 -13.92
CA LEU A 45 10.32 -4.57 -12.96
C LEU A 45 10.13 -4.10 -11.52
N LEU A 46 10.63 -2.90 -11.18
CA LEU A 46 10.52 -2.30 -9.85
C LEU A 46 9.08 -1.93 -9.46
N PHE A 47 8.23 -1.61 -10.45
CA PHE A 47 6.81 -1.43 -10.21
C PHE A 47 6.13 -2.80 -9.99
N ALA A 48 6.28 -3.71 -10.94
CA ALA A 48 5.51 -4.96 -10.95
C ALA A 48 5.88 -5.94 -9.83
N TYR A 49 7.16 -6.04 -9.45
CA TYR A 49 7.59 -7.09 -8.51
C TYR A 49 6.96 -6.95 -7.11
N ILE A 50 6.59 -5.73 -6.71
CA ILE A 50 5.94 -5.42 -5.43
C ILE A 50 4.64 -6.22 -5.32
N ASP A 51 3.80 -6.17 -6.35
CA ASP A 51 2.51 -6.87 -6.37
C ASP A 51 2.66 -8.33 -6.76
N VAL A 52 3.54 -8.66 -7.71
CA VAL A 52 3.76 -10.04 -8.15
C VAL A 52 4.19 -10.94 -7.00
N ILE A 53 5.00 -10.41 -6.08
CA ILE A 53 5.43 -11.15 -4.88
C ILE A 53 4.48 -10.89 -3.71
N GLY A 54 4.07 -9.64 -3.51
CA GLY A 54 3.37 -9.21 -2.30
C GLY A 54 1.87 -9.47 -2.29
N TYR A 55 1.19 -9.20 -3.41
CA TYR A 55 -0.28 -9.14 -3.45
C TYR A 55 -0.90 -10.29 -4.24
N LEU A 56 -0.46 -10.50 -5.48
CA LEU A 56 -1.07 -11.47 -6.41
C LEU A 56 -1.17 -12.89 -5.84
N PRO A 57 -0.16 -13.44 -5.13
CA PRO A 57 -0.28 -14.79 -4.57
C PRO A 57 -1.43 -14.90 -3.55
N GLY A 58 -1.61 -13.87 -2.71
CA GLY A 58 -2.70 -13.82 -1.74
C GLY A 58 -4.07 -13.66 -2.40
N LEU A 59 -4.16 -12.83 -3.45
CA LEU A 59 -5.37 -12.65 -4.23
C LEU A 59 -5.79 -13.95 -4.93
N VAL A 60 -4.86 -14.67 -5.56
CA VAL A 60 -5.15 -15.96 -6.21
C VAL A 60 -5.70 -16.97 -5.21
N VAL A 61 -5.15 -17.02 -3.99
CA VAL A 61 -5.69 -17.89 -2.93
C VAL A 61 -7.07 -17.44 -2.48
N HIS A 62 -7.29 -16.14 -2.31
CA HIS A 62 -8.60 -15.60 -1.96
C HIS A 62 -9.69 -15.99 -2.97
N LEU A 63 -9.40 -15.82 -4.27
CA LEU A 63 -10.33 -16.14 -5.36
C LEU A 63 -10.63 -17.63 -5.50
N ARG A 64 -9.75 -18.50 -5.00
CA ARG A 64 -9.92 -19.96 -5.03
C ARG A 64 -10.52 -20.54 -3.76
N ALA A 65 -10.56 -19.78 -2.67
CA ALA A 65 -11.04 -20.28 -1.39
C ALA A 65 -12.56 -20.09 -1.26
N ASP A 66 -13.31 -21.17 -1.04
CA ASP A 66 -14.77 -21.11 -0.82
C ASP A 66 -15.15 -20.24 0.39
N THR A 67 -14.26 -20.15 1.39
CA THR A 67 -14.44 -19.36 2.60
C THR A 67 -13.80 -17.96 2.52
N GLY A 68 -13.06 -17.68 1.44
CA GLY A 68 -12.25 -16.45 1.29
C GLY A 68 -11.08 -16.34 2.28
N ALA A 69 -10.79 -17.39 3.05
CA ALA A 69 -9.73 -17.39 4.05
C ALA A 69 -8.34 -17.48 3.40
N VAL A 70 -7.49 -16.50 3.69
CA VAL A 70 -6.13 -16.43 3.16
C VAL A 70 -5.13 -16.73 4.29
N PRO A 71 -4.18 -17.68 4.10
CA PRO A 71 -3.13 -17.97 5.07
C PRO A 71 -2.28 -16.75 5.43
N LYS A 72 -1.78 -16.70 6.67
CA LYS A 72 -1.02 -15.54 7.19
C LYS A 72 0.29 -15.27 6.44
N VAL A 73 0.87 -16.27 5.77
CA VAL A 73 2.07 -16.07 4.93
C VAL A 73 1.85 -15.00 3.86
N TYR A 74 0.66 -14.91 3.27
CA TYR A 74 0.36 -13.89 2.25
C TYR A 74 0.24 -12.48 2.84
N TYR A 75 -0.12 -12.35 4.13
CA TYR A 75 -0.07 -11.06 4.82
C TYR A 75 1.37 -10.63 5.06
N VAL A 76 2.25 -11.59 5.40
CA VAL A 76 3.69 -11.32 5.54
C VAL A 76 4.27 -10.88 4.20
N LEU A 77 4.02 -11.62 3.12
CA LEU A 77 4.48 -11.26 1.77
C LEU A 77 4.01 -9.85 1.38
N TYR A 78 2.71 -9.57 1.53
CA TYR A 78 2.16 -8.26 1.24
C TYR A 78 2.85 -7.16 2.05
N ASN A 79 2.93 -7.33 3.38
CA ASN A 79 3.50 -6.32 4.28
C ASN A 79 5.00 -6.11 4.04
N THR A 80 5.74 -7.17 3.76
CA THR A 80 7.16 -7.08 3.45
C THR A 80 7.37 -6.31 2.15
N MET A 81 6.62 -6.62 1.09
CA MET A 81 6.78 -5.97 -0.21
C MET A 81 6.27 -4.52 -0.22
N HIS A 82 5.19 -4.23 0.50
CA HIS A 82 4.59 -2.88 0.58
C HIS A 82 5.17 -2.02 1.72
N SER A 83 6.26 -2.47 2.35
CA SER A 83 6.96 -1.74 3.40
C SER A 83 7.95 -0.74 2.81
N PHE A 84 7.90 0.52 3.25
CA PHE A 84 8.93 1.50 2.93
C PHE A 84 10.32 1.08 3.42
N ILE A 85 10.42 0.25 4.46
CA ILE A 85 11.72 -0.24 4.96
C ILE A 85 12.35 -1.15 3.89
N THR A 86 11.61 -2.15 3.42
CA THR A 86 12.06 -3.06 2.37
C THR A 86 12.43 -2.28 1.11
N GLN A 87 11.57 -1.35 0.72
CA GLN A 87 11.77 -0.58 -0.49
C GLN A 87 12.96 0.38 -0.38
N ALA A 88 13.19 0.99 0.78
CA ALA A 88 14.38 1.79 1.02
C ALA A 88 15.66 0.97 0.93
N VAL A 89 15.66 -0.28 1.42
CA VAL A 89 16.80 -1.19 1.26
C VAL A 89 17.04 -1.53 -0.21
N VAL A 90 15.98 -1.88 -0.96
CA VAL A 90 16.09 -2.19 -2.40
C VAL A 90 16.62 -0.99 -3.18
N LEU A 91 16.04 0.20 -2.99
CA LEU A 91 16.48 1.43 -3.64
C LEU A 91 17.90 1.80 -3.24
N GLY A 92 18.25 1.69 -1.95
CA GLY A 92 19.58 1.99 -1.44
C GLY A 92 20.65 1.08 -2.04
N LEU A 93 20.39 -0.23 -2.12
CA LEU A 93 21.28 -1.20 -2.77
C LEU A 93 21.40 -0.93 -4.27
N TRP A 94 20.29 -0.60 -4.93
CA TRP A 94 20.31 -0.24 -6.34
C TRP A 94 21.18 0.99 -6.60
N ILE A 95 20.96 2.07 -5.84
CA ILE A 95 21.72 3.31 -5.96
C ILE A 95 23.20 3.07 -5.68
N TRP A 96 23.53 2.21 -4.71
CA TRP A 96 24.91 1.88 -4.40
C TRP A 96 25.62 1.15 -5.54
N ILE A 97 24.93 0.28 -6.28
CA ILE A 97 25.53 -0.56 -7.34
C ILE A 97 25.49 0.15 -8.71
N HIS A 98 24.40 0.85 -9.01
CA HIS A 98 24.09 1.38 -10.35
C HIS A 98 24.01 2.91 -10.40
N GLY A 99 24.03 3.58 -9.26
CA GLY A 99 23.74 5.01 -9.17
C GLY A 99 22.24 5.31 -9.13
N PHE A 100 21.92 6.59 -8.97
CA PHE A 100 20.54 7.05 -9.01
C PHE A 100 20.04 7.11 -10.47
N GLU A 101 18.79 6.68 -10.66
CA GLU A 101 18.10 6.76 -11.95
C GLU A 101 16.62 7.09 -11.72
N TRP A 102 16.01 7.84 -12.63
CA TRP A 102 14.61 8.28 -12.53
C TRP A 102 13.61 7.12 -12.53
N ALA A 103 14.00 5.96 -13.07
CA ALA A 103 13.22 4.73 -13.00
C ALA A 103 12.89 4.32 -11.56
N LEU A 104 13.71 4.68 -10.58
CA LEU A 104 13.49 4.34 -9.17
C LEU A 104 12.24 5.01 -8.58
N LEU A 105 11.76 6.11 -9.17
CA LEU A 105 10.57 6.82 -8.70
C LEU A 105 9.28 5.99 -8.84
N VAL A 106 9.26 4.95 -9.67
CA VAL A 106 8.10 4.05 -9.75
C VAL A 106 7.78 3.37 -8.41
N VAL A 107 8.78 3.13 -7.56
CA VAL A 107 8.61 2.49 -6.26
C VAL A 107 7.81 3.38 -5.29
N PRO A 108 8.21 4.64 -5.01
CA PRO A 108 7.37 5.53 -4.22
C PRO A 108 6.06 5.89 -4.91
N ILE A 109 6.00 5.97 -6.25
CA ILE A 109 4.73 6.17 -6.96
C ILE A 109 3.75 5.02 -6.66
N HIS A 110 4.21 3.76 -6.73
CA HIS A 110 3.40 2.57 -6.42
C HIS A 110 2.92 2.61 -4.97
N LEU A 111 3.86 2.69 -4.02
CA LEU A 111 3.55 2.64 -2.59
C LEU A 111 2.65 3.80 -2.15
N CYS A 112 2.92 5.01 -2.62
CA CYS A 112 2.10 6.17 -2.30
C CYS A 112 0.75 6.12 -3.02
N GLY A 113 0.72 5.61 -4.26
CA GLY A 113 -0.51 5.40 -5.03
C GLY A 113 -1.48 4.45 -4.34
N ASP A 114 -0.99 3.33 -3.84
CA ASP A 114 -1.82 2.37 -3.10
C ASP A 114 -2.48 3.00 -1.88
N ARG A 115 -1.72 3.81 -1.15
CA ARG A 115 -2.17 4.47 0.07
C ARG A 115 -3.12 5.62 -0.24
N ALA A 116 -2.80 6.43 -1.24
CA ALA A 116 -3.58 7.62 -1.60
C ALA A 116 -4.90 7.27 -2.30
N LEU A 117 -4.86 6.37 -3.29
CA LEU A 117 -5.98 6.06 -4.20
C LEU A 117 -6.83 4.90 -3.69
N PHE A 118 -6.21 3.81 -3.25
CA PHE A 118 -6.95 2.63 -2.77
C PHE A 118 -7.12 2.63 -1.25
N GLY A 119 -6.29 3.38 -0.53
CA GLY A 119 -6.32 3.36 0.92
C GLY A 119 -5.77 2.06 1.50
N SER A 120 -4.90 1.39 0.73
CA SER A 120 -4.26 0.13 1.05
C SER A 120 -2.95 0.40 1.78
N PHE A 121 -2.93 0.13 3.08
CA PHE A 121 -1.75 0.26 3.92
C PHE A 121 -1.26 -1.13 4.34
N VAL A 122 -0.40 -1.20 5.36
CA VAL A 122 0.00 -2.48 5.97
C VAL A 122 -1.23 -3.29 6.37
N LYS A 123 -1.30 -4.54 5.93
CA LYS A 123 -2.43 -5.44 6.11
C LYS A 123 -2.40 -6.05 7.53
N PRO A 124 -3.35 -5.70 8.41
CA PRO A 124 -3.42 -6.24 9.75
C PRO A 124 -3.77 -7.73 9.68
N PHE A 125 -3.17 -8.53 10.57
CA PHE A 125 -3.44 -9.97 10.61
C PHE A 125 -4.83 -10.29 11.19
N SER A 126 -5.50 -9.33 11.83
CA SER A 126 -6.82 -9.52 12.44
C SER A 126 -7.99 -9.27 11.50
N VAL A 127 -7.77 -8.72 10.30
CA VAL A 127 -8.83 -8.45 9.32
C VAL A 127 -8.68 -9.37 8.09
N PRO A 128 -9.74 -9.56 7.29
CA PRO A 128 -9.67 -10.32 6.04
C PRO A 128 -8.61 -9.77 5.07
N PHE A 129 -8.13 -10.63 4.17
CA PHE A 129 -7.06 -10.24 3.26
C PHE A 129 -7.56 -9.22 2.25
N GLU A 130 -8.64 -9.54 1.55
CA GLU A 130 -9.34 -8.55 0.73
C GLU A 130 -10.23 -7.66 1.61
N PRO A 131 -10.34 -6.35 1.30
CA PRO A 131 -11.10 -5.42 2.10
C PRO A 131 -12.56 -5.88 2.28
N LYS A 132 -12.90 -6.23 3.51
CA LYS A 132 -14.26 -6.55 3.93
C LYS A 132 -14.44 -6.00 5.34
N GLN A 133 -15.45 -5.17 5.54
CA GLN A 133 -15.74 -4.61 6.84
C GLN A 133 -16.12 -5.73 7.81
N ILE A 134 -15.44 -5.80 8.94
CA ILE A 134 -15.78 -6.74 10.01
C ILE A 134 -16.77 -6.11 10.98
N ARG A 135 -17.62 -6.93 11.60
CA ARG A 135 -18.67 -6.47 12.52
C ARG A 135 -18.09 -5.71 13.70
N GLU A 136 -16.98 -6.19 14.24
CA GLU A 136 -16.26 -5.59 15.38
C GLU A 136 -15.81 -4.16 15.06
N PHE A 137 -15.41 -3.90 13.81
CA PHE A 137 -15.00 -2.57 13.38
C PHE A 137 -16.22 -1.64 13.22
N GLU A 138 -17.34 -2.15 12.71
CA GLU A 138 -18.60 -1.40 12.62
C GLU A 138 -19.13 -0.98 14.01
N GLU A 139 -19.13 -1.91 14.97
CA GLU A 139 -19.53 -1.65 16.36
C GLU A 139 -18.61 -0.62 17.02
N PHE A 140 -17.30 -0.72 16.78
CA PHE A 140 -16.33 0.26 17.25
C PHE A 140 -16.59 1.66 16.69
N GLU A 141 -16.86 1.80 15.38
CA GLU A 141 -17.16 3.10 14.77
C GLU A 141 -18.44 3.73 15.34
N LYS A 142 -19.49 2.94 15.57
CA LYS A 142 -20.74 3.40 16.23
C LYS A 142 -20.48 3.90 17.64
N SER A 143 -19.71 3.14 18.43
CA SER A 143 -19.36 3.53 19.80
C SER A 143 -18.55 4.83 19.84
N LEU A 144 -17.56 4.98 18.95
CA LEU A 144 -16.73 6.18 18.88
C LEU A 144 -17.54 7.42 18.47
N ALA A 145 -18.48 7.28 17.52
CA ALA A 145 -19.38 8.36 17.11
C ALA A 145 -20.32 8.79 18.25
N GLY A 146 -20.83 7.83 19.04
CA GLY A 146 -21.62 8.12 20.24
C GLY A 146 -20.83 8.92 21.29
N HIS A 147 -19.54 8.62 21.48
CA HIS A 147 -18.69 9.39 22.40
C HIS A 147 -18.44 10.83 21.95
N ALA A 148 -18.31 11.06 20.63
CA ALA A 148 -18.08 12.39 20.08
C ALA A 148 -19.30 13.31 20.19
N THR A 149 -20.51 12.76 20.20
CA THR A 149 -21.79 13.50 20.30
C THR A 149 -22.23 13.75 21.74
N ALA A 150 -21.71 12.98 22.70
CA ALA A 150 -21.99 13.14 24.13
C ALA A 150 -21.07 14.18 24.81
N ARG A 151 -20.13 14.78 24.09
CA ARG A 151 -19.28 15.90 24.55
C ARG A 151 -19.71 17.19 23.90
#